data_AF-E6ZP00-F1
#
_entry.id   AF-E6ZP00-F1
#
_cell.length_a   1.000
_cell.length_b   1.000
_cell.length_c   1.000
_cell.angle_alpha   90.00
_cell.angle_beta   90.00
_cell.angle_gamma   90.00
#
_symmetry.space_group_name_H-M   'P 1'
#
loop_
_entity.id
_entity.type
_entity.pdbx_description
1 polymer ?
#
loop_
_entity_poly.entity_id
_entity_poly.type
_entity_poly.pdbx_seq_one_letter_code
_entity_poly.pdbx_strand_id
1 'polypeptide(L)'
;MSASPSSLRPLLTSLLLLTPPSLLPTQISPDLHMRQRMLSLPPHPPHAYDLAESDAFSTTFTHQSISDADRTASQHALVSWLSRLPVELGISAVDVDATARSLFARRLTAMRTAQEGEMDPIDVRGGMWCCEAWHAGRRVLVRFPEGEAERLYMVVIVGEAGEMRLDNLFATQRDVVLEKGMHRWTADCAPANESAVAREQGEEEDQGAEYINDADDFWAGFSDDDDTGGNAKVQAGASVAVDSRVEGDVTEQEKAIKDIVRGAYTLHRSIRSSGTESVEEFIQLVRSAITPA
;
A
#
# COMPACT_ATOMS: atom_id res chain seq x y z
N MET A 1 15.40 8.01 18.37
CA MET A 1 15.81 9.15 17.52
C MET A 1 14.53 9.72 16.94
N SER A 2 14.28 11.03 17.05
CA SER A 2 13.07 11.62 16.48
C SER A 2 13.16 11.63 14.96
N ALA A 3 12.05 11.35 14.28
CA ALA A 3 11.98 11.53 12.84
C ALA A 3 12.27 12.99 12.48
N SER A 4 12.84 13.24 11.30
CA SER A 4 13.11 14.60 10.87
C SER A 4 12.91 14.70 9.37
N PRO A 5 12.78 15.93 8.83
CA PRO A 5 12.72 16.13 7.39
C PRO A 5 13.93 15.52 6.65
N SER A 6 15.08 15.34 7.32
CA SER A 6 16.23 14.65 6.72
C SER A 6 16.02 13.14 6.54
N SER A 7 15.22 12.49 7.38
CA SER A 7 14.86 11.07 7.22
C SER A 7 13.99 10.79 5.99
N LEU A 8 13.33 11.82 5.45
CA LEU A 8 12.54 11.73 4.23
C LEU A 8 13.40 11.73 2.96
N ARG A 9 14.63 12.26 3.06
CA ARG A 9 15.53 12.49 1.92
C ARG A 9 15.81 11.21 1.12
N PRO A 10 16.13 10.04 1.73
CA PRO A 10 16.37 8.82 0.97
C PRO A 10 15.16 8.40 0.12
N LEU A 11 13.94 8.53 0.68
CA LEU A 11 12.71 8.21 -0.02
C LEU A 11 12.47 9.14 -1.22
N LEU A 12 12.70 10.44 -1.02
CA LEU A 12 12.56 11.43 -2.08
C LEU A 12 13.66 11.31 -3.14
N THR A 13 14.90 10.98 -2.77
CA THR A 13 15.96 10.70 -3.75
C THR A 13 15.55 9.55 -4.68
N SER A 14 15.08 8.45 -4.09
CA SER A 14 14.58 7.27 -4.80
C SER A 14 13.44 7.59 -5.75
N LEU A 15 12.50 8.45 -5.34
CA LEU A 15 11.32 8.83 -6.12
C LEU A 15 11.55 9.98 -7.10
N LEU A 16 12.50 10.88 -6.85
CA LEU A 16 12.65 12.13 -7.61
C LEU A 16 13.91 12.20 -8.48
N LEU A 17 14.99 11.53 -8.10
CA LEU A 17 16.31 11.72 -8.71
C LEU A 17 16.91 10.45 -9.33
N LEU A 18 16.50 9.26 -8.89
CA LEU A 18 16.91 8.03 -9.55
C LEU A 18 16.17 7.88 -10.89
N THR A 19 16.89 7.43 -11.91
CA THR A 19 16.38 7.22 -13.27
C THR A 19 16.65 5.76 -13.69
N PRO A 20 15.63 4.90 -13.77
CA PRO A 20 14.21 5.14 -13.46
C PRO A 20 13.95 5.35 -11.95
N PRO A 21 12.78 5.89 -11.57
CA PRO A 21 12.35 5.91 -10.16
C PRO A 21 12.35 4.50 -9.59
N SER A 22 12.95 4.33 -8.41
CA SER A 22 13.08 3.00 -7.78
C SER A 22 13.05 3.11 -6.26
N LEU A 23 12.09 2.40 -5.66
CA LEU A 23 11.97 2.26 -4.21
C LEU A 23 12.51 0.90 -3.78
N LEU A 24 13.34 0.90 -2.74
CA LEU A 24 13.76 -0.31 -2.07
C LEU A 24 12.58 -0.92 -1.30
N PRO A 25 12.52 -2.25 -1.12
CA PRO A 25 11.48 -2.89 -0.33
C PRO A 25 11.35 -2.33 1.09
N THR A 26 12.46 -1.90 1.70
CA THR A 26 12.50 -1.29 3.04
C THR A 26 11.90 0.12 3.09
N GLN A 27 11.77 0.79 1.94
CA GLN A 27 11.19 2.12 1.80
C GLN A 27 9.67 2.08 1.58
N ILE A 28 9.07 0.89 1.52
CA ILE A 28 7.64 0.69 1.30
C ILE A 28 7.03 0.19 2.62
N SER A 29 5.88 0.75 2.98
CA SER A 29 5.17 0.37 4.19
C SER A 29 4.65 -1.07 4.12
N PRO A 30 4.46 -1.74 5.26
CA PRO A 30 3.81 -3.05 5.31
C PRO A 30 2.41 -3.05 4.66
N ASP A 31 1.64 -1.97 4.86
CA ASP A 31 0.28 -1.81 4.31
C ASP A 31 0.31 -1.75 2.77
N LEU A 32 1.23 -0.97 2.19
CA LEU A 32 1.40 -0.89 0.74
C LEU A 32 1.90 -2.21 0.15
N HIS A 33 2.85 -2.89 0.81
CA HIS A 33 3.30 -4.24 0.45
C HIS A 33 2.17 -5.28 0.48
N MET A 34 1.34 -5.23 1.52
CA MET A 34 0.19 -6.12 1.65
C MET A 34 -0.82 -5.87 0.54
N ARG A 35 -1.13 -4.60 0.24
CA ARG A 35 -1.99 -4.24 -0.89
C ARG A 35 -1.45 -4.78 -2.21
N GLN A 36 -0.16 -4.61 -2.48
CA GLN A 36 0.46 -5.10 -3.72
C GLN A 36 0.26 -6.61 -3.86
N ARG A 37 0.49 -7.37 -2.78
CA ARG A 37 0.22 -8.81 -2.74
C ARG A 37 -1.26 -9.13 -2.97
N MET A 38 -2.17 -8.43 -2.29
CA MET A 38 -3.62 -8.65 -2.41
C MET A 38 -4.17 -8.36 -3.81
N LEU A 39 -3.57 -7.40 -4.52
CA LEU A 39 -3.93 -7.04 -5.89
C LEU A 39 -3.12 -7.82 -6.94
N SER A 40 -2.31 -8.79 -6.51
CA SER A 40 -1.39 -9.55 -7.37
C SER A 40 -0.50 -8.64 -8.23
N LEU A 41 -0.12 -7.47 -7.71
CA LEU A 41 0.81 -6.55 -8.34
C LEU A 41 2.24 -7.09 -8.23
N PRO A 42 3.15 -6.71 -9.15
CA PRO A 42 4.55 -7.10 -9.07
C PRO A 42 5.18 -6.68 -7.72
N PRO A 43 6.10 -7.49 -7.16
CA PRO A 43 6.77 -7.17 -5.88
C PRO A 43 7.79 -6.02 -6.01
N HIS A 44 8.07 -5.59 -7.23
CA HIS A 44 9.00 -4.51 -7.54
C HIS A 44 8.27 -3.40 -8.30
N PRO A 45 8.69 -2.13 -8.11
CA PRO A 45 8.08 -1.03 -8.83
C PRO A 45 8.24 -1.23 -10.34
N PRO A 46 7.18 -1.06 -11.15
CA PRO A 46 7.30 -1.15 -12.59
C PRO A 46 8.22 -0.03 -13.10
N HIS A 47 8.95 -0.32 -14.17
CA HIS A 47 9.77 0.68 -14.83
C HIS A 47 8.88 1.83 -15.32
N ALA A 48 9.29 3.08 -15.04
CA ALA A 48 8.61 4.24 -15.56
C ALA A 48 9.60 5.20 -16.21
N TYR A 49 9.30 5.59 -17.44
CA TYR A 49 10.08 6.56 -18.18
C TYR A 49 9.81 7.97 -17.69
N ASP A 50 10.86 8.77 -17.56
CA ASP A 50 10.73 10.20 -17.29
C ASP A 50 10.12 10.95 -18.48
N LEU A 51 9.62 12.16 -18.21
CA LEU A 51 9.19 13.07 -19.28
C LEU A 51 10.36 13.30 -20.23
N ALA A 52 10.10 13.24 -21.54
CA ALA A 52 11.12 13.57 -22.52
C ALA A 52 11.62 14.98 -22.25
N GLU A 53 12.87 15.08 -21.80
CA GLU A 53 13.57 16.33 -21.92
C GLU A 53 13.85 16.56 -23.39
N SER A 54 13.75 17.82 -23.79
CA SER A 54 14.40 18.27 -25.00
C SER A 54 15.93 18.08 -24.80
N ASP A 55 16.42 16.91 -25.17
CA ASP A 55 17.80 16.50 -25.48
C ASP A 55 18.93 16.50 -24.41
N ALA A 56 18.75 16.93 -23.15
CA ALA A 56 19.93 17.22 -22.31
C ALA A 56 20.40 16.14 -21.29
N PHE A 57 19.63 15.10 -20.94
CA PHE A 57 19.91 14.31 -19.72
C PHE A 57 20.31 12.85 -19.95
N SER A 58 20.24 12.34 -21.18
CA SER A 58 20.47 10.93 -21.47
C SER A 58 21.93 10.69 -21.86
N THR A 59 22.85 10.57 -20.89
CA THR A 59 24.26 10.27 -21.19
C THR A 59 24.56 8.79 -21.42
N THR A 60 23.62 7.88 -21.18
CA THR A 60 23.83 6.46 -21.50
C THR A 60 22.49 5.74 -21.47
N PHE A 61 21.75 5.72 -22.58
CA PHE A 61 20.92 4.58 -22.98
C PHE A 61 20.43 4.85 -24.42
N THR A 62 20.68 3.88 -25.29
CA THR A 62 20.19 3.79 -26.67
C THR A 62 18.79 4.38 -26.82
N HIS A 63 18.67 5.51 -27.51
CA HIS A 63 17.40 6.09 -27.97
C HIS A 63 16.70 5.12 -28.93
N GLN A 64 16.01 4.12 -28.40
CA GLN A 64 14.76 3.70 -29.01
C GLN A 64 13.77 4.82 -28.68
N SER A 65 13.22 5.45 -29.71
CA SER A 65 12.18 6.47 -29.57
C SER A 65 10.94 5.83 -28.95
N ILE A 66 10.89 5.75 -27.62
CA ILE A 66 9.72 5.32 -26.87
C ILE A 66 8.58 6.27 -27.20
N SER A 67 7.44 5.73 -27.60
CA SER A 67 6.29 6.56 -27.92
C SER A 67 5.79 7.31 -26.69
N ASP A 68 5.18 8.48 -26.88
CA ASP A 68 4.59 9.22 -25.76
C ASP A 68 3.52 8.39 -25.04
N ALA A 69 2.79 7.54 -25.77
CA ALA A 69 1.81 6.62 -25.20
C ALA A 69 2.44 5.58 -24.26
N ASP A 70 3.55 4.96 -24.67
CA ASP A 70 4.27 3.98 -23.84
C ASP A 70 4.85 4.65 -22.58
N ARG A 71 5.35 5.88 -22.72
CA ARG A 71 5.81 6.69 -21.58
C ARG A 71 4.66 6.93 -20.60
N THR A 72 3.54 7.48 -21.07
CA THR A 72 2.36 7.73 -20.22
C THR A 72 1.87 6.45 -19.54
N ALA A 73 1.78 5.34 -20.28
CA ALA A 73 1.37 4.04 -19.72
C ALA A 73 2.32 3.57 -18.60
N SER A 74 3.64 3.68 -18.80
CA SER A 74 4.64 3.31 -17.79
C SER A 74 4.55 4.17 -16.52
N GLN A 75 4.30 5.47 -16.68
CA GLN A 75 4.12 6.42 -15.58
C GLN A 75 2.86 6.11 -14.78
N HIS A 76 1.75 5.81 -15.47
CA HIS A 76 0.49 5.42 -14.83
C HIS A 76 0.61 4.09 -14.09
N ALA A 77 1.35 3.13 -14.64
CA ALA A 77 1.60 1.85 -13.99
C ALA A 77 2.34 2.04 -12.65
N LEU A 78 3.40 2.85 -12.63
CA LEU A 78 4.13 3.16 -11.39
C LEU A 78 3.23 3.86 -10.38
N VAL A 79 2.50 4.89 -10.80
CA VAL A 79 1.62 5.61 -9.88
C VAL A 79 0.53 4.70 -9.33
N SER A 80 -0.10 3.87 -10.16
CA SER A 80 -1.11 2.90 -9.70
C SER A 80 -0.55 1.89 -8.70
N TRP A 81 0.73 1.53 -8.86
CA TRP A 81 1.46 0.66 -7.94
C TRP A 81 1.72 1.34 -6.58
N LEU A 82 2.04 2.64 -6.58
CA LEU A 82 2.33 3.44 -5.38
C LEU A 82 1.06 3.98 -4.68
N SER A 83 -0.04 4.12 -5.41
CA SER A 83 -1.24 4.81 -4.93
C SER A 83 -2.28 3.85 -4.40
N ARG A 84 -2.93 4.21 -3.29
CA ARG A 84 -4.14 3.58 -2.77
C ARG A 84 -5.21 4.64 -2.52
N LEU A 85 -6.46 4.21 -2.43
CA LEU A 85 -7.55 5.13 -2.10
C LEU A 85 -7.31 5.76 -0.71
N PRO A 86 -7.19 7.11 -0.59
CA PRO A 86 -6.94 7.78 0.69
C PRO A 86 -8.26 7.98 1.44
N VAL A 87 -8.92 6.88 1.80
CA VAL A 87 -10.22 6.89 2.48
C VAL A 87 -10.17 7.61 3.83
N GLU A 88 -9.03 7.53 4.52
CA GLU A 88 -8.76 8.25 5.77
C GLU A 88 -8.80 9.77 5.60
N LEU A 89 -8.62 10.25 4.37
CA LEU A 89 -8.72 11.67 4.01
C LEU A 89 -10.08 12.03 3.41
N GLY A 90 -11.06 11.11 3.37
CA GLY A 90 -12.35 11.34 2.73
C GLY A 90 -12.23 11.62 1.23
N ILE A 91 -11.24 11.00 0.58
CA ILE A 91 -11.05 11.03 -0.86
C ILE A 91 -11.65 9.73 -1.42
N SER A 92 -12.59 9.87 -2.37
CA SER A 92 -13.39 8.75 -2.90
C SER A 92 -12.82 8.13 -4.18
N ALA A 93 -11.86 8.77 -4.83
CA ALA A 93 -11.13 8.22 -5.97
C ALA A 93 -9.69 8.74 -6.01
N VAL A 94 -8.76 7.92 -6.52
CA VAL A 94 -7.41 8.37 -6.87
C VAL A 94 -7.42 8.79 -8.34
N ASP A 95 -7.05 10.03 -8.61
CA ASP A 95 -6.78 10.48 -9.97
C ASP A 95 -5.34 10.10 -10.34
N VAL A 96 -5.19 8.93 -10.98
CA VAL A 96 -3.89 8.39 -11.39
C VAL A 96 -3.22 9.31 -12.39
N ASP A 97 -3.99 9.92 -13.30
CA ASP A 97 -3.46 10.77 -14.36
C ASP A 97 -2.90 12.06 -13.74
N ALA A 98 -3.65 12.71 -12.85
CA ALA A 98 -3.20 13.87 -12.08
C ALA A 98 -1.96 13.56 -11.24
N THR A 99 -1.97 12.40 -10.58
CA THR A 99 -0.86 11.96 -9.73
C THR A 99 0.40 11.71 -10.56
N ALA A 100 0.28 11.06 -11.72
CA ALA A 100 1.38 10.84 -12.65
C ALA A 100 1.93 12.16 -13.21
N ARG A 101 1.07 13.03 -13.75
CA ARG A 101 1.49 14.35 -14.25
C ARG A 101 2.24 15.13 -13.17
N SER A 102 1.69 15.19 -11.95
CA SER A 102 2.29 15.93 -10.84
C SER A 102 3.62 15.32 -10.38
N LEU A 103 3.70 13.99 -10.23
CA LEU A 103 4.92 13.30 -9.83
C LEU A 103 6.04 13.51 -10.86
N PHE A 104 5.76 13.28 -12.14
CA PHE A 104 6.79 13.34 -13.18
C PHE A 104 7.18 14.78 -13.54
N ALA A 105 6.27 15.76 -13.43
CA ALA A 105 6.64 17.17 -13.47
C ALA A 105 7.57 17.55 -12.30
N ARG A 106 7.32 16.99 -11.11
CA ARG A 106 8.18 17.21 -9.94
C ARG A 106 9.54 16.54 -10.09
N ARG A 107 9.59 15.33 -10.64
CA ARG A 107 10.83 14.63 -11.01
C ARG A 107 11.67 15.48 -11.96
N LEU A 108 11.08 15.92 -13.07
CA LEU A 108 11.75 16.79 -14.05
C LEU A 108 12.31 18.08 -13.40
N THR A 109 11.53 18.71 -12.52
CA THR A 109 11.97 19.91 -11.78
C THR A 109 13.15 19.60 -10.85
N ALA A 110 13.08 18.49 -10.10
CA ALA A 110 14.14 18.08 -9.18
C ALA A 110 15.44 17.73 -9.94
N MET A 111 15.34 17.02 -11.06
CA MET A 111 16.49 16.70 -11.90
C MET A 111 17.15 17.95 -12.49
N ARG A 112 16.36 18.92 -13.00
CA ARG A 112 16.89 20.22 -13.45
C ARG A 112 17.60 20.99 -12.34
N THR A 113 16.98 21.07 -11.17
CA THR A 113 17.57 21.73 -9.99
C THR A 113 18.89 21.07 -9.60
N ALA A 114 18.95 19.73 -9.65
CA ALA A 114 20.17 18.98 -9.34
C ALA A 114 21.30 19.26 -10.33
N GLN A 115 20.97 19.49 -11.61
CA GLN A 115 21.96 19.84 -12.63
C GLN A 115 22.50 21.26 -12.51
N GLU A 116 21.64 22.22 -12.19
CA GLU A 116 22.03 23.61 -11.99
C GLU A 116 22.97 23.74 -10.77
N GLY A 117 22.78 22.89 -9.75
CA GLY A 117 23.67 22.80 -8.58
C GLY A 117 23.56 23.98 -7.61
N GLU A 118 22.67 24.94 -7.87
CA GLU A 118 22.50 26.15 -7.06
C GLU A 118 21.57 25.95 -5.85
N MET A 119 20.65 24.99 -5.93
CA MET A 119 19.64 24.72 -4.89
C MET A 119 19.56 23.23 -4.55
N ASP A 120 19.01 22.91 -3.37
CA ASP A 120 18.71 21.52 -3.01
C ASP A 120 17.57 20.97 -3.90
N PRO A 121 17.80 19.93 -4.71
CA PRO A 121 16.76 19.37 -5.57
C PRO A 121 15.64 18.67 -4.79
N ILE A 122 15.90 18.27 -3.54
CA ILE A 122 14.92 17.63 -2.65
C ILE A 122 14.37 18.71 -1.73
N ASP A 123 13.52 19.54 -2.31
CA ASP A 123 12.86 20.60 -1.57
C ASP A 123 11.59 20.08 -0.88
N VAL A 124 11.64 20.03 0.46
CA VAL A 124 10.54 19.65 1.37
C VAL A 124 9.77 20.85 1.92
N ARG A 125 9.89 22.05 1.32
CA ARG A 125 9.18 23.27 1.76
C ARG A 125 7.66 23.11 1.86
N GLY A 126 7.04 22.15 1.16
CA GLY A 126 5.62 21.85 1.30
C GLY A 126 5.23 21.28 2.69
N GLY A 127 6.21 20.81 3.46
CA GLY A 127 6.06 20.48 4.86
C GLY A 127 5.49 19.08 5.12
N MET A 128 5.54 18.71 6.40
CA MET A 128 5.04 17.46 6.94
C MET A 128 3.91 17.78 7.92
N TRP A 129 2.82 17.03 7.81
CA TRP A 129 1.56 17.33 8.49
C TRP A 129 0.99 16.06 9.12
N CYS A 130 0.37 16.18 10.27
CA CYS A 130 -0.28 15.07 10.96
C CYS A 130 -1.52 15.54 11.72
N CYS A 131 -2.27 14.59 12.26
CA CYS A 131 -3.37 14.83 13.18
C CYS A 131 -3.37 13.74 14.26
N GLU A 132 -4.08 13.98 15.36
CA GLU A 132 -4.08 13.08 16.53
C GLU A 132 -4.48 11.64 16.16
N ALA A 133 -5.48 11.49 15.29
CA ALA A 133 -5.94 10.18 14.81
C ALA A 133 -4.86 9.38 14.07
N TRP A 134 -3.80 10.05 13.57
CA TRP A 134 -2.70 9.44 12.83
C TRP A 134 -1.48 9.13 13.70
N HIS A 135 -1.42 9.66 14.94
CA HIS A 135 -0.26 9.49 15.82
C HIS A 135 -0.07 8.02 16.23
N ALA A 136 -1.15 7.30 16.53
CA ALA A 136 -1.08 5.87 16.88
C ALA A 136 -0.50 5.03 15.73
N GLY A 137 -0.86 5.34 14.48
CA GLY A 137 -0.34 4.70 13.27
C GLY A 137 0.99 5.28 12.78
N ARG A 138 1.54 6.28 13.47
CA ARG A 138 2.77 7.02 13.10
C ARG A 138 2.74 7.52 11.64
N ARG A 139 1.56 7.92 11.18
CA ARG A 139 1.34 8.38 9.80
C ARG A 139 1.56 9.88 9.70
N VAL A 140 2.22 10.28 8.62
CA VAL A 140 2.50 11.68 8.31
C VAL A 140 2.17 11.94 6.85
N LEU A 141 1.49 13.06 6.60
CA LEU A 141 1.22 13.56 5.27
C LEU A 141 2.35 14.51 4.85
N VAL A 142 3.05 14.18 3.79
CA VAL A 142 4.02 15.04 3.13
C VAL A 142 3.33 15.74 1.98
N ARG A 143 3.36 17.07 1.96
CA ARG A 143 2.90 17.88 0.83
C ARG A 143 4.13 18.27 0.01
N PHE A 144 4.09 18.03 -1.30
CA PHE A 144 5.12 18.53 -2.20
C PHE A 144 4.91 20.04 -2.43
N PRO A 145 5.99 20.80 -2.71
CA PRO A 145 5.87 22.21 -3.07
C PRO A 145 4.92 22.41 -4.27
N GLU A 146 4.19 23.52 -4.26
CA GLU A 146 3.06 23.75 -5.16
C GLU A 146 3.44 23.74 -6.65
N GLY A 147 2.58 23.13 -7.48
CA GLY A 147 2.53 23.26 -8.93
C GLY A 147 1.15 23.78 -9.37
N GLU A 148 1.00 24.14 -10.66
CA GLU A 148 -0.06 25.05 -11.14
C GLU A 148 -1.51 24.50 -11.20
N ALA A 149 -1.85 23.34 -10.64
CA ALA A 149 -3.27 22.91 -10.62
C ALA A 149 -3.62 21.90 -9.52
N GLU A 150 -2.80 20.87 -9.35
CA GLU A 150 -3.06 19.74 -8.46
C GLU A 150 -1.94 19.63 -7.43
N ARG A 151 -2.29 19.37 -6.16
CA ARG A 151 -1.31 19.20 -5.09
C ARG A 151 -0.97 17.73 -4.95
N LEU A 152 0.32 17.41 -5.07
CA LEU A 152 0.84 16.07 -4.82
C LEU A 152 1.09 15.88 -3.32
N TYR A 153 0.56 14.78 -2.79
CA TYR A 153 0.73 14.37 -1.43
C TYR A 153 1.29 12.96 -1.35
N MET A 154 2.02 12.69 -0.28
CA MET A 154 2.56 11.39 0.05
C MET A 154 2.30 11.08 1.51
N VAL A 155 1.66 9.96 1.80
CA VAL A 155 1.53 9.44 3.16
C VAL A 155 2.74 8.57 3.44
N VAL A 156 3.42 8.83 4.55
CA VAL A 156 4.52 8.03 5.05
C VAL A 156 4.23 7.51 6.44
N ILE A 157 4.74 6.32 6.75
CA ILE A 157 4.77 5.76 8.10
C ILE A 157 6.17 5.94 8.67
N VAL A 158 6.23 6.42 9.91
CA VAL A 158 7.46 6.62 10.67
C VAL A 158 7.71 5.38 11.54
N GLY A 159 8.76 4.63 11.25
CA GLY A 159 9.20 3.49 12.04
C GLY A 159 9.92 3.88 13.34
N GLU A 160 10.30 2.89 14.14
CA GLU A 160 10.89 3.08 15.47
C GLU A 160 12.29 3.69 15.44
N ALA A 161 13.07 3.40 14.40
CA ALA A 161 14.38 4.01 14.21
C ALA A 161 14.28 5.40 13.54
N GLY A 162 13.06 5.89 13.31
CA GLY A 162 12.80 7.13 12.57
C GLY A 162 12.91 6.96 11.07
N GLU A 163 12.93 5.72 10.56
CA GLU A 163 12.88 5.42 9.15
C GLU A 163 11.49 5.75 8.58
N MET A 164 11.45 6.35 7.39
CA MET A 164 10.20 6.71 6.74
C MET A 164 9.93 5.76 5.58
N ARG A 165 8.73 5.19 5.56
CA ARG A 165 8.29 4.26 4.51
C ARG A 165 7.06 4.81 3.81
N LEU A 166 7.03 4.73 2.50
CA LEU A 166 5.90 5.15 1.69
C LEU A 166 4.68 4.27 1.94
N ASP A 167 3.55 4.90 2.22
CA ASP A 167 2.25 4.22 2.36
C ASP A 167 1.28 4.58 1.24
N ASN A 168 1.32 5.82 0.78
CA ASN A 168 0.44 6.25 -0.30
C ASN A 168 1.03 7.45 -1.06
N LEU A 169 0.72 7.56 -2.35
CA LEU A 169 0.98 8.72 -3.19
C LEU A 169 -0.33 9.10 -3.89
N PHE A 170 -0.71 10.37 -3.89
CA PHE A 170 -1.91 10.81 -4.60
C PHE A 170 -1.87 12.32 -4.87
N ALA A 171 -2.52 12.76 -5.94
CA ALA A 171 -2.78 14.16 -6.21
C ALA A 171 -4.25 14.51 -5.99
N THR A 172 -4.51 15.74 -5.52
CA THR A 172 -5.86 16.27 -5.43
C THR A 172 -5.85 17.81 -5.51
N GLN A 173 -6.95 18.38 -6.00
CA GLN A 173 -7.16 19.84 -5.99
C GLN A 173 -7.47 20.36 -4.58
N ARG A 174 -7.99 19.48 -3.71
CA ARG A 174 -8.36 19.78 -2.32
C ARG A 174 -7.13 20.10 -1.48
N ASP A 175 -7.27 21.06 -0.57
CA ASP A 175 -6.25 21.29 0.46
C ASP A 175 -6.55 20.41 1.66
N VAL A 176 -6.08 19.16 1.57
CA VAL A 176 -6.30 18.12 2.59
C VAL A 176 -5.83 18.58 3.97
N VAL A 177 -4.73 19.35 4.02
CA VAL A 177 -4.16 19.84 5.28
C VAL A 177 -5.16 20.74 5.99
N LEU A 178 -5.73 21.71 5.28
CA LEU A 178 -6.72 22.63 5.83
C LEU A 178 -8.04 21.92 6.15
N GLU A 179 -8.55 21.11 5.23
CA GLU A 179 -9.84 20.44 5.38
C GLU A 179 -9.88 19.43 6.53
N LYS A 180 -8.75 18.79 6.83
CA LYS A 180 -8.63 17.81 7.92
C LYS A 180 -8.10 18.40 9.21
N GLY A 181 -7.89 19.72 9.28
CA GLY A 181 -7.35 20.38 10.47
C GLY A 181 -6.00 19.81 10.88
N MET A 182 -5.15 19.45 9.91
CA MET A 182 -3.85 18.88 10.20
C MET A 182 -2.91 19.97 10.74
N HIS A 183 -2.10 19.61 11.74
CA HIS A 183 -1.04 20.47 12.24
C HIS A 183 0.30 20.06 11.64
N ARG A 184 1.26 20.98 11.67
CA ARG A 184 2.61 20.69 11.21
C ARG A 184 3.25 19.67 12.16
N TRP A 185 3.82 18.62 11.58
CA TRP A 185 4.48 17.56 12.33
C TRP A 185 5.66 18.12 13.14
N THR A 186 5.72 17.76 14.43
CA THR A 186 6.82 18.09 15.35
C THR A 186 7.33 16.81 16.02
N ALA A 187 8.45 16.92 16.75
CA ALA A 187 8.98 15.79 17.51
C ALA A 187 8.00 15.28 18.58
N ASP A 188 7.11 16.14 19.08
CA ASP A 188 6.09 15.78 20.08
C ASP A 188 4.92 14.98 19.49
N CYS A 189 4.79 14.98 18.15
CA CYS A 189 3.80 14.17 17.44
C CYS A 189 4.23 12.69 17.31
N ALA A 190 5.52 12.41 17.51
CA ALA A 190 5.96 11.02 17.64
C ALA A 190 5.39 10.47 18.96
N PRO A 191 4.86 9.24 18.99
CA PRO A 191 4.40 8.66 20.24
C PRO A 191 5.56 8.73 21.24
N ALA A 192 5.36 9.47 22.33
CA ALA A 192 6.28 9.48 23.45
C ALA A 192 6.46 8.01 23.83
N ASN A 193 7.68 7.48 23.71
CA ASN A 193 8.01 6.08 23.95
C ASN A 193 7.26 5.57 25.18
N GLU A 194 6.08 4.97 24.98
CA GLU A 194 5.38 4.30 26.04
C GLU A 194 6.24 3.07 26.32
N SER A 195 6.92 3.13 27.46
CA SER A 195 7.56 2.01 28.15
C SER A 195 9.01 1.70 27.76
N ALA A 196 9.92 2.52 28.29
CA ALA A 196 11.19 2.06 28.84
C ALA A 196 11.01 1.11 30.07
N VAL A 197 9.86 0.44 30.19
CA VAL A 197 9.44 -0.43 31.31
C VAL A 197 9.16 -1.86 30.83
N ALA A 198 9.17 -2.14 29.52
CA ALA A 198 9.07 -3.50 28.97
C ALA A 198 10.44 -4.06 28.51
N ARG A 199 11.55 -3.49 29.01
CA ARG A 199 12.91 -3.81 28.53
C ARG A 199 13.69 -4.76 29.45
N GLU A 200 13.02 -5.43 30.39
CA GLU A 200 13.58 -6.46 31.26
C GLU A 200 12.61 -7.63 31.47
N GLN A 201 12.08 -8.20 30.38
CA GLN A 201 11.54 -9.57 30.36
C GLN A 201 11.27 -10.01 28.92
N GLY A 202 12.04 -11.00 28.45
CA GLY A 202 11.75 -11.74 27.22
C GLY A 202 12.72 -11.47 26.08
N GLU A 203 13.93 -12.00 26.18
CA GLU A 203 14.60 -12.57 25.01
C GLU A 203 13.74 -13.77 24.56
N GLU A 204 12.76 -13.53 23.69
CA GLU A 204 12.16 -14.57 22.86
C GLU A 204 12.21 -14.09 21.41
N GLU A 205 12.82 -14.93 20.59
CA GLU A 205 12.98 -14.77 19.16
C GLU A 205 11.64 -14.46 18.50
N ASP A 206 11.53 -13.28 17.89
CA ASP A 206 10.41 -12.90 17.04
C ASP A 206 10.48 -13.71 15.72
N GLN A 207 10.08 -14.98 15.79
CA GLN A 207 9.70 -15.83 14.66
C GLN A 207 8.22 -15.60 14.26
N GLY A 208 7.69 -14.40 14.52
CA GLY A 208 6.27 -14.05 14.40
C GLY A 208 5.75 -13.79 12.98
N ALA A 209 6.36 -14.36 11.94
CA ALA A 209 5.88 -14.23 10.56
C ALA A 209 6.08 -15.46 9.66
N GLU A 210 6.49 -16.61 10.21
CA GLU A 210 6.62 -17.85 9.42
C GLU A 210 5.29 -18.62 9.30
N TYR A 211 4.32 -18.37 10.20
CA TYR A 211 3.03 -19.08 10.22
C TYR A 211 2.05 -18.74 9.08
N ILE A 212 2.37 -17.79 8.19
CA ILE A 212 1.52 -17.45 7.01
C ILE A 212 2.19 -17.90 5.70
N ASN A 213 3.27 -18.68 5.75
CA ASN A 213 3.71 -19.46 4.59
C ASN A 213 2.99 -20.82 4.51
N ASP A 214 2.31 -21.24 5.59
CA ASP A 214 1.56 -22.50 5.68
C ASP A 214 0.07 -22.32 5.37
N ALA A 215 -0.36 -21.13 4.91
CA ALA A 215 -1.75 -20.91 4.53
C ALA A 215 -2.14 -21.72 3.27
N ASP A 216 -1.16 -22.09 2.44
CA ASP A 216 -1.37 -23.05 1.35
C ASP A 216 -1.54 -24.48 1.91
N ASP A 217 -0.84 -24.86 2.99
CA ASP A 217 -1.03 -26.14 3.70
C ASP A 217 -2.38 -26.21 4.45
N PHE A 218 -2.88 -25.08 4.95
CA PHE A 218 -4.20 -25.01 5.61
C PHE A 218 -5.36 -25.35 4.65
N TRP A 219 -5.22 -25.05 3.35
CA TRP A 219 -6.25 -25.34 2.34
C TRP A 219 -5.92 -26.58 1.50
N ALA A 220 -4.66 -27.01 1.40
CA ALA A 220 -4.27 -28.25 0.72
C ALA A 220 -4.86 -29.50 1.38
N GLY A 221 -5.16 -29.47 2.69
CA GLY A 221 -5.79 -30.57 3.41
C GLY A 221 -7.27 -30.82 3.10
N PHE A 222 -7.92 -30.00 2.26
CA PHE A 222 -9.29 -30.23 1.78
C PHE A 222 -9.37 -30.65 0.32
N SER A 223 -8.23 -30.71 -0.38
CA SER A 223 -8.14 -31.21 -1.75
C SER A 223 -7.23 -32.43 -1.76
N ASP A 224 -7.83 -33.60 -2.01
CA ASP A 224 -7.19 -34.90 -2.26
C ASP A 224 -7.18 -35.88 -1.07
N ASP A 225 -8.34 -36.50 -0.82
CA ASP A 225 -8.41 -37.93 -0.45
C ASP A 225 -9.87 -38.40 -0.56
N ASP A 226 -10.33 -38.69 -1.79
CA ASP A 226 -11.40 -39.66 -2.04
C ASP A 226 -11.34 -40.16 -3.50
N ASP A 227 -10.17 -40.64 -3.90
CA ASP A 227 -10.02 -41.48 -5.10
C ASP A 227 -9.33 -42.81 -4.73
N THR A 228 -10.00 -43.60 -3.89
CA THR A 228 -9.74 -45.05 -3.81
C THR A 228 -11.04 -45.83 -4.09
N GLY A 229 -11.05 -46.48 -5.25
CA GLY A 229 -12.27 -46.99 -5.88
C GLY A 229 -12.94 -48.21 -5.26
N GLY A 230 -14.17 -48.46 -5.71
CA GLY A 230 -14.92 -49.70 -5.48
C GLY A 230 -16.36 -49.65 -5.99
N ASN A 231 -16.62 -50.30 -7.13
CA ASN A 231 -17.94 -50.50 -7.75
C ASN A 231 -19.04 -50.97 -6.77
N ALA A 232 -20.22 -50.32 -6.80
CA ALA A 232 -21.52 -50.99 -6.63
C ALA A 232 -22.66 -50.18 -7.28
N LYS A 233 -23.67 -50.91 -7.73
CA LYS A 233 -24.63 -50.59 -8.80
C LYS A 233 -26.03 -50.29 -8.20
N VAL A 234 -26.82 -49.43 -8.88
CA VAL A 234 -28.31 -49.41 -9.02
C VAL A 234 -29.19 -48.52 -8.09
N GLN A 235 -29.92 -47.58 -8.77
CA GLN A 235 -31.32 -47.04 -8.68
C GLN A 235 -32.01 -46.83 -7.31
N ALA A 236 -32.91 -45.88 -7.04
CA ALA A 236 -33.73 -44.85 -7.74
C ALA A 236 -34.08 -43.77 -6.67
N GLY A 237 -34.60 -42.55 -6.88
CA GLY A 237 -35.32 -41.91 -7.97
C GLY A 237 -35.85 -40.51 -7.51
N ALA A 238 -36.31 -39.72 -8.49
CA ALA A 238 -37.25 -38.58 -8.41
C ALA A 238 -36.80 -37.22 -7.81
N SER A 239 -36.20 -36.41 -8.70
CA SER A 239 -36.68 -35.07 -9.13
C SER A 239 -37.01 -33.96 -8.10
N VAL A 240 -36.11 -32.98 -8.00
CA VAL A 240 -36.44 -31.56 -8.28
C VAL A 240 -35.31 -31.00 -9.13
N ALA A 241 -35.59 -30.81 -10.43
CA ALA A 241 -34.69 -30.10 -11.33
C ALA A 241 -34.86 -28.60 -11.09
N VAL A 242 -33.87 -27.98 -10.45
CA VAL A 242 -33.54 -26.58 -10.72
C VAL A 242 -32.31 -26.62 -11.60
N ASP A 243 -32.57 -26.61 -12.91
CA ASP A 243 -31.57 -26.32 -13.90
C ASP A 243 -31.20 -24.84 -13.75
N SER A 244 -30.08 -24.62 -13.06
CA SER A 244 -29.26 -23.44 -13.22
C SER A 244 -27.84 -23.94 -13.31
N ARG A 245 -27.50 -24.42 -14.52
CA ARG A 245 -26.14 -24.38 -15.05
C ARG A 245 -25.55 -22.99 -14.77
N VAL A 246 -24.83 -22.91 -13.68
CA VAL A 246 -23.65 -22.07 -13.53
C VAL A 246 -22.57 -23.05 -13.09
N GLU A 247 -21.93 -23.68 -14.07
CA GLU A 247 -20.53 -24.12 -13.90
C GLU A 247 -19.70 -22.84 -13.76
N GLY A 248 -19.92 -22.13 -12.66
CA GLY A 248 -19.07 -21.09 -12.14
C GLY A 248 -18.12 -21.80 -11.21
N ASP A 249 -16.85 -21.71 -11.60
CA ASP A 249 -15.70 -22.31 -10.96
C ASP A 249 -15.87 -22.30 -9.43
N VAL A 250 -15.77 -23.45 -8.76
CA VAL A 250 -15.84 -23.56 -7.29
C VAL A 250 -14.87 -22.55 -6.63
N THR A 251 -13.81 -22.21 -7.36
CA THR A 251 -12.82 -21.18 -7.05
C THR A 251 -13.39 -19.75 -6.98
N GLU A 252 -14.39 -19.38 -7.78
CA GLU A 252 -15.02 -18.06 -7.78
C GLU A 252 -15.93 -17.87 -6.57
N GLN A 253 -16.69 -18.92 -6.21
CA GLN A 253 -17.51 -18.91 -5.00
C GLN A 253 -16.63 -18.86 -3.75
N GLU A 254 -15.54 -19.64 -3.71
CA GLU A 254 -14.56 -19.57 -2.63
C GLU A 254 -13.88 -18.20 -2.56
N LYS A 255 -13.54 -17.60 -3.70
CA LYS A 255 -12.96 -16.25 -3.76
C LYS A 255 -13.94 -15.20 -3.25
N ALA A 256 -15.22 -15.30 -3.61
CA ALA A 256 -16.26 -14.43 -3.10
C ALA A 256 -16.44 -14.56 -1.58
N ILE A 257 -16.44 -15.80 -1.05
CA ILE A 257 -16.51 -16.04 0.39
C ILE A 257 -15.27 -15.48 1.10
N LYS A 258 -14.07 -15.67 0.54
CA LYS A 258 -12.82 -15.11 1.06
C LYS A 258 -12.86 -13.58 1.09
N ASP A 259 -13.38 -12.95 0.05
CA ASP A 259 -13.50 -11.48 -0.02
C ASP A 259 -14.55 -10.93 0.97
N ILE A 260 -15.65 -11.66 1.20
CA ILE A 260 -16.66 -11.29 2.20
C ILE A 260 -16.07 -11.38 3.62
N VAL A 261 -15.40 -12.47 3.96
CA VAL A 261 -14.77 -12.66 5.29
C VAL A 261 -13.67 -11.62 5.51
N ARG A 262 -12.88 -11.31 4.47
CA ARG A 262 -11.85 -10.27 4.49
C ARG A 262 -12.45 -8.86 4.68
N GLY A 263 -13.55 -8.55 4.00
CA GLY A 263 -14.27 -7.29 4.17
C GLY A 263 -14.83 -7.14 5.58
N ALA A 264 -15.44 -8.20 6.11
CA ALA A 264 -15.98 -8.23 7.46
C ALA A 264 -14.90 -8.07 8.55
N TYR A 265 -13.74 -8.70 8.38
CA TYR A 265 -12.62 -8.53 9.31
C TYR A 265 -12.04 -7.11 9.30
N THR A 266 -11.90 -6.53 8.09
CA THR A 266 -11.42 -5.15 7.93
C THR A 266 -12.36 -4.16 8.63
N LEU A 267 -13.68 -4.36 8.49
CA LEU A 267 -14.69 -3.59 9.21
C LEU A 267 -14.61 -3.81 10.72
N HIS A 268 -14.53 -5.06 11.18
CA HIS A 268 -14.43 -5.41 12.59
C HIS A 268 -13.23 -4.73 13.28
N ARG A 269 -12.05 -4.77 12.63
CA ARG A 269 -10.83 -4.10 13.10
C ARG A 269 -10.90 -2.58 13.03
N SER A 270 -11.65 -2.01 12.09
CA SER A 270 -11.81 -0.55 12.00
C SER A 270 -12.72 0.02 13.09
N ILE A 271 -13.62 -0.80 13.63
CA ILE A 271 -14.60 -0.40 14.66
C ILE A 271 -14.07 -0.66 16.07
N ARG A 272 -13.20 -1.66 16.25
CA ARG A 272 -12.62 -2.02 17.56
C ARG A 272 -11.14 -1.66 17.62
N SER A 273 -10.81 -0.75 18.53
CA SER A 273 -9.43 -0.33 18.83
C SER A 273 -8.57 -1.53 19.22
N SER A 274 -7.34 -1.55 18.72
CA SER A 274 -6.33 -2.62 18.83
C SER A 274 -6.22 -3.25 20.22
N GLY A 275 -6.71 -4.48 20.34
CA GLY A 275 -6.35 -5.45 21.37
C GLY A 275 -6.13 -6.81 20.70
N THR A 276 -5.23 -7.63 21.24
CA THR A 276 -4.98 -8.99 20.76
C THR A 276 -6.24 -9.86 20.77
N GLU A 277 -7.22 -9.54 21.62
CA GLU A 277 -8.52 -10.21 21.71
C GLU A 277 -9.43 -10.01 20.47
N SER A 278 -9.14 -9.01 19.61
CA SER A 278 -9.97 -8.70 18.44
C SER A 278 -9.99 -9.80 17.37
N VAL A 279 -9.01 -10.70 17.36
CA VAL A 279 -8.88 -11.76 16.35
C VAL A 279 -9.69 -12.98 16.77
N GLU A 280 -9.52 -13.45 18.00
CA GLU A 280 -10.27 -14.56 18.59
C GLU A 280 -11.77 -14.29 18.61
N GLU A 281 -12.18 -13.06 18.95
CA GLU A 281 -13.59 -12.64 18.91
C GLU A 281 -14.17 -12.73 17.49
N PHE A 282 -13.41 -12.31 16.48
CA PHE A 282 -13.83 -12.38 15.08
C PHE A 282 -13.92 -13.84 14.60
N ILE A 283 -12.94 -14.67 14.96
CA ILE A 283 -12.94 -16.10 14.63
C ILE A 283 -14.14 -16.79 15.29
N GLN A 284 -14.46 -16.45 16.54
CA GLN A 284 -15.61 -17.01 17.25
C GLN A 284 -16.94 -16.57 16.61
N LEU A 285 -17.03 -15.31 16.16
CA LEU A 285 -18.18 -14.80 15.41
C LEU A 285 -18.40 -15.55 14.09
N VAL A 286 -17.33 -15.72 13.30
CA VAL A 286 -17.39 -16.46 12.03
C VAL A 286 -17.78 -17.92 12.25
N ARG A 287 -17.20 -18.58 13.26
CA ARG A 287 -17.57 -19.97 13.63
C ARG A 287 -19.04 -20.08 14.07
N SER A 288 -19.54 -19.13 14.86
CA SER A 288 -20.95 -19.12 15.29
C SER A 288 -21.93 -18.90 14.13
N ALA A 289 -21.50 -18.25 13.04
CA ALA A 289 -22.32 -17.98 11.88
C ALA A 289 -22.33 -19.13 10.86
N ILE A 290 -21.25 -19.92 10.80
CA ILE A 290 -21.07 -21.03 9.84
C ILE A 290 -21.54 -22.36 10.42
N THR A 291 -21.48 -22.55 11.74
CA THR A 291 -21.96 -23.77 12.40
C THR A 291 -23.43 -23.61 12.78
N PRO A 292 -24.39 -24.28 12.13
CA PRO A 292 -25.76 -24.29 12.61
C PRO A 292 -25.82 -25.05 13.94
N ALA A 293 -26.65 -24.55 14.86
CA ALA A 293 -26.99 -25.24 16.11
C ALA A 293 -27.64 -26.61 15.84
#